data_AF-A0A7M2GPG2-F1
#
_entry.id   AF-A0A7M2GPG2-F1
#
_cell.length_a   1.000
_cell.length_b   1.000
_cell.length_c   1.000
_cell.angle_alpha   90.00
_cell.angle_beta   90.00
_cell.angle_gamma   90.00
#
_symmetry.space_group_name_H-M   'P 1'
#
loop_
_entity.id
_entity.type
_entity.pdbx_description
1 polymer ?
#
loop_
_entity_poly.entity_id
_entity_poly.type
_entity_poly.pdbx_seq_one_letter_code
_entity_poly.pdbx_strand_id
1 'polypeptide(L)'
;MVSTSNDGIMTEYLVKYGALKASRQNRPTDLLETLYITERYRAGDDLKSARAGYDHSVWNGVSASDVDRRLADLDSFMTKLARDRAAIWGITH
;
A
#
# COMPACT_ATOMS: atom_id res chain seq x y z
N MET A 1 -16.99 -10.21 7.44
CA MET A 1 -15.89 -10.96 6.79
C MET A 1 -15.00 -10.11 5.87
N VAL A 2 -15.36 -8.87 5.50
CA VAL A 2 -14.54 -8.01 4.62
C VAL A 2 -13.18 -7.64 5.25
N SER A 3 -13.12 -7.38 6.56
CA SER A 3 -11.86 -7.00 7.24
C SER A 3 -10.75 -8.04 7.08
N THR A 4 -11.05 -9.33 7.26
CA THR A 4 -10.06 -10.41 7.14
C THR A 4 -9.52 -10.54 5.71
N SER A 5 -10.39 -10.35 4.71
CA SER A 5 -9.98 -10.37 3.30
C SER A 5 -9.14 -9.14 2.93
N ASN A 6 -9.53 -7.95 3.40
CA ASN A 6 -8.78 -6.72 3.21
C ASN A 6 -7.40 -6.78 3.89
N ASP A 7 -7.31 -7.37 5.08
CA ASP A 7 -6.05 -7.58 5.79
C ASP A 7 -5.10 -8.51 5.01
N GLY A 8 -5.63 -9.56 4.39
CA GLY A 8 -4.87 -10.43 3.50
C GLY A 8 -4.33 -9.68 2.29
N ILE A 9 -5.18 -8.92 1.59
CA ILE A 9 -4.76 -8.09 0.44
C ILE A 9 -3.72 -7.06 0.87
N MET A 10 -3.93 -6.36 1.98
CA MET A 10 -2.97 -5.37 2.48
C MET A 10 -1.62 -6.01 2.85
N THR A 11 -1.62 -7.26 3.32
CA THR A 11 -0.38 -8.02 3.55
C THR A 11 0.35 -8.35 2.25
N GLU A 12 -0.37 -8.72 1.17
CA GLU A 12 0.25 -8.88 -0.16
C GLU A 12 0.91 -7.58 -0.63
N TYR A 13 0.22 -6.45 -0.47
CA TYR A 13 0.76 -5.13 -0.83
C TYR A 13 1.93 -4.70 0.04
N LEU A 14 1.97 -5.08 1.32
CA LEU A 14 3.14 -4.87 2.18
C LEU A 14 4.37 -5.60 1.62
N VAL A 15 4.22 -6.87 1.23
CA VAL A 15 5.31 -7.65 0.63
C VAL A 15 5.74 -7.04 -0.71
N LYS A 16 4.77 -6.66 -1.57
CA LYS A 16 5.04 -5.96 -2.83
C LYS A 16 5.83 -4.67 -2.58
N TYR A 17 5.43 -3.87 -1.59
CA TYR A 17 6.12 -2.63 -1.23
C TYR A 17 7.56 -2.86 -0.77
N GLY A 18 7.78 -3.87 0.08
CA GLY A 18 9.13 -4.26 0.49
C GLY A 18 10.01 -4.66 -0.69
N ALA A 19 9.46 -5.41 -1.65
CA ALA A 19 10.17 -5.78 -2.87
C ALA A 19 10.48 -4.56 -3.76
N LEU A 20 9.55 -3.60 -3.87
CA LEU A 20 9.78 -2.35 -4.58
C LEU A 20 10.92 -1.53 -3.95
N LYS A 21 10.95 -1.43 -2.61
CA LYS A 21 12.01 -0.71 -1.88
C LYS A 21 13.38 -1.38 -1.98
N ALA A 22 13.42 -2.70 -2.05
CA ALA A 22 14.66 -3.47 -2.20
C ALA A 22 15.17 -3.51 -3.66
N SER A 23 14.29 -3.30 -4.63
CA SER A 23 14.63 -3.32 -6.04
C SER A 23 15.37 -2.05 -6.47
N ARG A 24 16.40 -2.20 -7.32
CA ARG A 24 17.04 -1.07 -8.02
C ARG A 24 16.23 -0.59 -9.24
N GLN A 25 15.18 -1.31 -9.62
CA GLN A 25 14.33 -0.94 -10.75
C GLN A 25 13.26 0.05 -10.31
N ASN A 26 13.19 1.19 -10.99
CA ASN A 26 12.11 2.15 -10.78
C ASN A 26 10.82 1.61 -11.42
N ARG A 27 9.83 1.25 -10.59
CA ARG A 27 8.51 0.77 -11.02
C ARG A 27 7.41 1.72 -10.53
N PRO A 28 7.28 2.90 -11.16
CA PRO A 28 6.37 3.94 -10.68
C PRO A 28 4.91 3.49 -10.66
N THR A 29 4.47 2.69 -11.64
CA THR A 29 3.10 2.17 -11.70
C THR A 29 2.76 1.28 -10.50
N ASP A 30 3.67 0.37 -10.14
CA ASP A 30 3.50 -0.53 -8.99
C ASP A 30 3.48 0.24 -7.67
N LEU A 31 4.31 1.29 -7.56
CA LEU A 31 4.35 2.17 -6.39
C LEU A 31 3.05 2.97 -6.24
N LEU A 32 2.55 3.54 -7.34
CA LEU A 32 1.30 4.29 -7.37
C LEU A 32 0.08 3.40 -7.12
N GLU A 33 0.05 2.17 -7.65
CA GLU A 33 -0.97 1.19 -7.31
C GLU A 33 -0.95 0.87 -5.81
N THR A 34 0.25 0.63 -5.26
CA THR A 34 0.43 0.35 -3.82
C THR A 34 -0.05 1.52 -2.96
N LEU A 35 0.25 2.75 -3.37
CA LEU A 35 -0.26 3.96 -2.72
C LEU A 35 -1.79 3.99 -2.74
N TYR A 36 -2.39 3.82 -3.91
CA TYR A 36 -3.85 3.84 -4.09
C TYR A 36 -4.55 2.80 -3.19
N ILE A 37 -4.09 1.55 -3.21
CA ILE A 37 -4.71 0.48 -2.42
C ILE A 37 -4.57 0.72 -0.92
N THR A 38 -3.46 1.30 -0.49
CA THR A 38 -3.25 1.66 0.91
C THR A 38 -4.20 2.77 1.36
N GLU A 39 -4.40 3.79 0.52
CA GLU A 39 -5.37 4.86 0.80
C GLU A 39 -6.79 4.28 0.93
N ARG A 40 -7.18 3.34 0.05
CA ARG A 40 -8.47 2.64 0.10
C ARG A 40 -8.63 1.77 1.34
N TYR A 41 -7.57 1.07 1.74
CA TYR A 41 -7.57 0.25 2.95
C TYR A 41 -7.85 1.11 4.19
N ARG A 42 -7.18 2.26 4.28
CA ARG A 42 -7.35 3.22 5.39
C ARG A 42 -8.72 3.89 5.40
N ALA A 43 -9.32 4.08 4.23
CA ALA A 43 -10.70 4.56 4.10
C ALA A 43 -11.75 3.50 4.50
N GLY A 44 -11.34 2.23 4.66
CA GLY A 44 -12.25 1.12 4.95
C GLY A 44 -12.98 0.59 3.72
N ASP A 45 -12.50 0.91 2.51
CA ASP A 45 -13.08 0.47 1.24
C ASP A 45 -12.86 -1.04 1.00
N ASP A 46 -13.67 -1.65 0.13
CA ASP A 46 -13.45 -3.03 -0.31
C ASP A 46 -12.22 -3.11 -1.22
N LEU A 47 -11.14 -3.74 -0.73
CA LEU A 47 -9.88 -3.79 -1.47
C LEU A 47 -9.95 -4.67 -2.72
N LYS A 48 -10.85 -5.66 -2.74
CA LYS A 48 -11.03 -6.51 -3.91
C LYS A 48 -11.55 -5.70 -5.10
N SER A 49 -12.59 -4.89 -4.87
CA SER A 49 -13.15 -3.98 -5.87
C SER A 49 -12.16 -2.87 -6.22
N ALA A 50 -11.50 -2.27 -5.23
CA ALA A 50 -10.51 -1.23 -5.46
C ALA A 50 -9.35 -1.71 -6.35
N ARG A 51 -8.84 -2.93 -6.11
CA ARG A 51 -7.79 -3.56 -6.91
C ARG A 51 -8.26 -3.89 -8.32
N ALA A 52 -9.47 -4.45 -8.46
CA ALA A 52 -10.01 -4.81 -9.77
C ALA A 52 -10.31 -3.60 -10.65
N GLY A 53 -10.70 -2.48 -10.03
CA GLY A 53 -11.02 -1.22 -10.72
C GLY A 53 -9.87 -0.22 -10.76
N TYR A 54 -8.66 -0.57 -10.32
CA TYR A 54 -7.54 0.36 -10.35
C TYR A 54 -7.14 0.65 -11.79
N ASP A 55 -7.05 1.94 -12.11
CA ASP A 55 -6.52 2.45 -13.35
C ASP A 55 -5.61 3.65 -13.08
N HIS A 56 -4.58 3.84 -13.89
CA HIS A 56 -3.60 4.91 -13.65
C HIS A 56 -4.21 6.32 -13.82
N SER A 57 -5.35 6.46 -14.51
CA SER A 57 -6.04 7.75 -14.68
C SER A 57 -6.52 8.36 -13.36
N VAL A 58 -6.60 7.58 -12.27
CA VAL A 58 -6.89 8.12 -10.92
C VAL A 58 -5.86 9.15 -10.45
N TRP A 59 -4.66 9.14 -11.05
CA TRP A 59 -3.59 10.10 -10.77
C TRP A 59 -3.61 11.33 -11.68
N ASN A 60 -4.52 11.39 -12.66
CA ASN A 60 -4.62 12.54 -13.56
C ASN A 60 -5.00 13.80 -12.78
N GLY A 61 -4.21 14.86 -12.93
CA GLY A 61 -4.42 16.13 -12.24
C GLY A 61 -3.91 16.16 -10.80
N VAL A 62 -3.35 15.06 -10.28
CA VAL A 62 -2.66 15.07 -8.97
C VAL A 62 -1.27 15.67 -9.15
N SER A 63 -0.93 16.65 -8.33
CA SER A 63 0.38 17.30 -8.39
C SER A 63 1.49 16.36 -7.92
N ALA A 64 2.70 16.49 -8.49
CA ALA A 64 3.86 15.71 -8.05
C ALA A 64 4.15 15.90 -6.55
N SER A 65 4.03 17.13 -6.05
CA SER A 65 4.18 17.45 -4.62
C SER A 65 3.16 16.72 -3.73
N ASP A 66 1.92 16.55 -4.21
CA ASP A 66 0.92 15.78 -3.47
C ASP A 66 1.24 14.29 -3.49
N VAL A 67 1.70 13.76 -4.62
CA VAL A 67 2.16 12.37 -4.71
C VAL A 67 3.32 12.15 -3.75
N ASP A 68 4.33 13.02 -3.73
CA ASP A 68 5.49 12.90 -2.84
C ASP A 68 5.08 12.89 -1.36
N ARG A 69 4.18 13.81 -0.97
CA ARG A 69 3.64 13.85 0.40
C ARG A 69 2.91 12.55 0.76
N ARG A 70 2.10 12.02 -0.15
CA ARG A 70 1.37 10.76 0.04
C ARG A 70 2.30 9.54 0.08
N LEU A 71 3.38 9.54 -0.71
CA LEU A 71 4.39 8.50 -0.69
C LEU A 71 5.18 8.47 0.63
N ALA A 72 5.45 9.62 1.23
CA ALA A 72 6.08 9.69 2.55
C ALA A 72 5.16 9.12 3.66
N ASP A 73 3.87 9.41 3.57
CA ASP A 73 2.85 8.86 4.48
C ASP A 73 2.66 7.34 4.26
N LEU A 74 2.71 6.87 3.00
CA LEU A 74 2.72 5.44 2.66
C LEU A 74 3.89 4.70 3.31
N ASP A 75 5.11 5.24 3.23
CA ASP A 75 6.29 4.62 3.83
C ASP A 75 6.15 4.47 5.35
N SER A 76 5.63 5.50 6.01
CA SER A 76 5.35 5.49 7.45
C SER A 76 4.30 4.44 7.81
N PHE A 77 3.23 4.36 7.02
CA PHE A 77 2.18 3.36 7.22
C PHE A 77 2.69 1.93 7.02
N MET A 78 3.40 1.67 5.92
CA MET A 78 3.92 0.34 5.60
C MET A 78 4.92 -0.15 6.65
N THR A 79 5.77 0.74 7.14
CA THR A 79 6.71 0.43 8.23
C THR A 79 5.95 0.05 9.51
N LYS A 80 4.91 0.80 9.87
CA LYS A 80 4.06 0.48 11.03
C LYS A 80 3.36 -0.86 10.83
N LEU A 81 2.73 -1.07 9.67
CA LEU A 81 2.05 -2.31 9.34
C LEU A 81 3.00 -3.52 9.42
N ALA A 82 4.23 -3.40 8.92
CA ALA A 82 5.24 -4.45 9.04
C ALA A 82 5.54 -4.80 10.49
N ARG A 83 5.71 -3.79 11.36
CA ARG A 83 5.94 -4.00 12.80
C ARG A 83 4.75 -4.67 13.47
N ASP A 84 3.55 -4.20 13.19
CA ASP A 84 2.31 -4.76 13.76
C ASP A 84 2.15 -6.24 13.36
N ARG A 85 2.45 -6.57 12.09
CA ARG A 85 2.41 -7.97 11.61
C ARG A 85 3.55 -8.82 12.18
N ALA A 86 4.76 -8.27 12.33
CA ALA A 86 5.88 -8.97 12.96
C ALA A 86 5.60 -9.31 14.43
N ALA A 87 4.94 -8.39 15.17
CA ALA A 87 4.51 -8.61 16.54
C ALA A 87 3.49 -9.78 16.64
N ILE A 88 2.58 -9.92 15.67
CA ILE A 88 1.65 -11.05 15.59
C ILE A 88 2.39 -12.40 15.45
N TRP A 89 3.54 -12.41 14.78
CA TRP A 89 4.38 -13.61 14.63
C TRP A 89 5.37 -13.81 15.80
N GLY A 90 5.28 -13.02 16.85
CA GLY A 90 6.17 -13.13 18.01
C GLY A 90 7.61 -12.69 17.73
N ILE A 91 7.85 -11.97 16.63
CA ILE A 91 9.13 -11.33 16.35
C ILE A 91 9.14 -10.02 17.14
N THR A 92 9.33 -10.14 18.45
CA THR A 92 9.62 -9.01 19.34
C THR A 92 11.12 -8.75 19.33
N HIS A 93 11.50 -7.50 19.11
CA HIS A 93 12.88 -7.04 19.10
C HIS A 93 13.50 -7.03 20.50
#